data_AF-A0A239BGN6-F1
#
_entry.id   AF-A0A239BGN6-F1
#
_cell.length_a   1.000
_cell.length_b   1.000
_cell.length_c   1.000
_cell.angle_alpha   90.00
_cell.angle_beta   90.00
_cell.angle_gamma   90.00
#
_symmetry.space_group_name_H-M   'P 1'
#
loop_
_entity.id
_entity.type
_entity.pdbx_description
1 polymer ?
#
loop_
_entity_poly.entity_id
_entity_poly.type
_entity_poly.pdbx_seq_one_letter_code
_entity_poly.pdbx_strand_id
1 'polypeptide(L)'
;MADPEQAFPFPFFGAGEADYYMWAEVHVRFGREPTSSQREVIVGTVPGPLRNTVDWCEGRQLLAASGLFLHGAVIRAYPGGGEPDRMGEDGWLYAAPSRIAALNADIEAWLIRIHEECPILAAYRAEDPDSGGTRLSPWHEWSLARLPGLLPELEQALDKGTHATSMAQGVMAMARRAGNLPRLGVFAKNVISWADGPA
;
A
#
# COMPACT_ATOMS: atom_id res chain seq x y z
N MET A 1 21.60 4.80 20.67
CA MET A 1 21.98 4.80 19.24
C MET A 1 21.05 3.79 18.59
N ALA A 2 20.10 4.23 17.77
CA ALA A 2 19.18 3.31 17.10
C ALA A 2 19.97 2.38 16.18
N ASP A 3 19.63 1.11 16.19
CA ASP A 3 20.24 0.10 15.33
C ASP A 3 20.02 0.52 13.86
N PRO A 4 21.07 0.63 13.01
CA PRO A 4 20.90 0.88 11.58
C PRO A 4 20.02 -0.17 10.88
N GLU A 5 19.79 -1.35 11.48
CA GLU A 5 18.82 -2.33 10.99
C GLU A 5 17.35 -1.94 11.22
N GLN A 6 17.07 -0.91 12.02
CA GLN A 6 15.72 -0.55 12.48
C GLN A 6 15.24 0.83 12.00
N ALA A 7 15.62 1.22 10.77
CA ALA A 7 15.24 2.52 10.21
C ALA A 7 13.71 2.71 10.06
N PHE A 8 12.96 1.62 9.85
CA PHE A 8 11.50 1.63 9.74
C PHE A 8 10.90 0.47 10.55
N PRO A 9 9.65 0.60 11.05
CA PRO A 9 9.06 -0.38 11.97
C PRO A 9 8.64 -1.70 11.30
N PHE A 10 8.30 -1.68 10.00
CA PHE A 10 7.89 -2.86 9.21
C PHE A 10 8.03 -2.55 7.72
N PRO A 11 8.08 -3.55 6.83
CA PRO A 11 8.12 -3.33 5.38
C PRO A 11 6.84 -2.68 4.83
N PHE A 12 6.97 -1.54 4.14
CA PHE A 12 5.91 -0.87 3.41
C PHE A 12 6.29 -0.72 1.92
N PHE A 13 5.71 -1.57 1.09
CA PHE A 13 5.90 -1.55 -0.36
C PHE A 13 4.99 -0.50 -1.00
N GLY A 14 5.55 0.32 -1.90
CA GLY A 14 4.85 1.47 -2.47
C GLY A 14 4.86 2.71 -1.58
N ALA A 15 5.66 2.76 -0.49
CA ALA A 15 5.79 3.95 0.36
C ALA A 15 6.33 5.18 -0.40
N GLY A 16 5.93 6.38 0.03
CA GLY A 16 6.33 7.66 -0.58
C GLY A 16 5.17 8.48 -1.13
N GLU A 17 5.46 9.33 -2.12
CA GLU A 17 4.51 10.28 -2.67
C GLU A 17 3.84 9.68 -3.92
N ALA A 18 2.63 9.14 -3.75
CA ALA A 18 1.86 8.60 -4.86
C ALA A 18 1.06 9.70 -5.55
N ASP A 19 1.12 9.69 -6.88
CA ASP A 19 0.12 10.33 -7.70
C ASP A 19 -1.07 9.36 -7.84
N TYR A 20 -2.26 9.87 -7.60
CA TYR A 20 -3.50 9.11 -7.74
C TYR A 20 -4.28 9.61 -8.94
N TYR A 21 -5.00 8.70 -9.59
CA TYR A 21 -5.97 9.07 -10.64
C TYR A 21 -7.39 8.85 -10.14
N MET A 22 -7.86 7.60 -10.00
CA MET A 22 -9.25 7.34 -9.60
C MET A 22 -9.42 6.87 -8.15
N TRP A 23 -8.48 6.05 -7.66
CA TRP A 23 -8.61 5.35 -6.38
C TRP A 23 -7.26 5.19 -5.68
N ALA A 24 -7.31 4.88 -4.39
CA ALA A 24 -6.17 4.50 -3.57
C ALA A 24 -6.51 3.24 -2.78
N GLU A 25 -5.55 2.34 -2.66
CA GLU A 25 -5.72 1.06 -1.98
C GLU A 25 -4.49 0.70 -1.16
N VAL A 26 -4.70 0.32 0.09
CA VAL A 26 -3.65 -0.10 1.03
C VAL A 26 -4.02 -1.46 1.62
N HIS A 27 -3.13 -2.41 1.44
CA HIS A 27 -3.16 -3.73 2.05
C HIS A 27 -2.25 -3.76 3.26
N VAL A 28 -2.73 -4.37 4.34
CA VAL A 28 -1.96 -4.58 5.57
C VAL A 28 -2.07 -6.04 5.98
N ARG A 29 -0.92 -6.70 6.10
CA ARG A 29 -0.83 -8.04 6.67
C ARG A 29 -0.24 -7.95 8.06
N PHE A 30 -0.96 -8.45 9.06
CA PHE A 30 -0.50 -8.51 10.43
C PHE A 30 0.29 -9.79 10.70
N GLY A 31 1.27 -9.74 11.62
CA GLY A 31 2.05 -10.90 12.03
C GLY A 31 1.21 -11.95 12.76
N ARG A 32 0.15 -11.51 13.45
CA ARG A 32 -0.90 -12.34 14.06
C ARG A 32 -2.27 -11.77 13.73
N GLU A 33 -3.33 -12.56 13.95
CA GLU A 33 -4.69 -12.04 13.89
C GLU A 33 -4.92 -10.98 14.98
N PRO A 34 -5.39 -9.77 14.62
CA PRO A 34 -5.81 -8.78 15.61
C PRO A 34 -7.06 -9.23 16.37
N THR A 35 -7.16 -8.91 17.65
CA THR A 35 -8.39 -9.13 18.44
C THR A 35 -9.53 -8.24 17.93
N SER A 36 -10.78 -8.55 18.29
CA SER A 36 -11.93 -7.70 17.92
C SER A 36 -11.77 -6.25 18.37
N SER A 37 -11.25 -6.03 19.58
CA SER A 37 -10.98 -4.67 20.09
C SER A 37 -9.88 -3.96 19.29
N GLN A 38 -8.81 -4.66 18.89
CA GLN A 38 -7.77 -4.10 18.01
C GLN A 38 -8.36 -3.76 16.64
N ARG A 39 -9.20 -4.63 16.06
CA ARG A 39 -9.85 -4.35 14.77
C ARG A 39 -10.70 -3.10 14.82
N GLU A 40 -11.46 -2.89 15.88
CA GLU A 40 -12.26 -1.67 16.06
C GLU A 40 -11.40 -0.40 16.06
N VAL A 41 -10.27 -0.41 16.77
CA VAL A 41 -9.32 0.72 16.78
C VAL A 41 -8.69 0.93 15.41
N ILE A 42 -8.24 -0.14 14.76
CA ILE A 42 -7.61 -0.12 13.44
C ILE A 42 -8.56 0.48 12.40
N VAL A 43 -9.81 0.02 12.36
CA VAL A 43 -10.85 0.51 11.44
C VAL A 43 -11.25 1.94 11.76
N GLY A 44 -11.41 2.28 13.05
CA GLY A 44 -11.79 3.63 13.50
C GLY A 44 -10.76 4.71 13.17
N THR A 45 -9.52 4.31 12.88
CA THR A 45 -8.38 5.21 12.62
C THR A 45 -7.95 5.26 11.15
N VAL A 46 -8.58 4.50 10.25
CA VAL A 46 -8.31 4.56 8.80
C VAL A 46 -8.41 6.00 8.29
N PRO A 47 -7.49 6.48 7.42
CA PRO A 47 -7.58 7.81 6.81
C PRO A 47 -8.93 8.03 6.12
N GLY A 48 -9.52 9.21 6.30
CA GLY A 48 -10.87 9.52 5.82
C GLY A 48 -11.14 9.09 4.37
N PRO A 49 -10.26 9.43 3.40
CA PRO A 49 -10.45 9.03 2.00
C PRO A 49 -10.41 7.52 1.72
N LEU A 50 -9.83 6.71 2.61
CA LEU A 50 -9.74 5.25 2.48
C LEU A 50 -10.84 4.50 3.25
N ARG A 51 -11.77 5.21 3.90
CA ARG A 51 -12.84 4.57 4.71
C ARG A 51 -13.97 3.97 3.90
N ASN A 52 -14.01 4.17 2.59
CA ASN A 52 -15.12 3.70 1.76
C ASN A 52 -15.20 2.18 1.71
N THR A 53 -14.04 1.51 1.69
CA THR A 53 -13.96 0.06 1.70
C THR A 53 -12.91 -0.35 2.72
N VAL A 54 -13.37 -0.98 3.81
CA VAL A 54 -12.49 -1.55 4.83
C VAL A 54 -12.91 -3.00 5.02
N ASP A 55 -12.06 -3.93 4.60
CA ASP A 55 -12.39 -5.34 4.54
C ASP A 55 -11.34 -6.21 5.25
N TRP A 56 -11.81 -7.00 6.22
CA TRP A 56 -10.99 -8.00 6.90
C TRP A 56 -11.09 -9.31 6.14
N CYS A 57 -10.03 -9.65 5.43
CA CYS A 57 -9.89 -10.96 4.82
C CYS A 57 -8.99 -11.86 5.67
N GLU A 58 -9.30 -13.16 5.70
CA GLU A 58 -8.38 -14.20 6.19
C GLU A 58 -7.74 -13.96 7.57
N GLY A 59 -8.50 -13.40 8.53
CA GLY A 59 -8.06 -13.19 9.91
C GLY A 59 -7.04 -12.06 10.08
N ARG A 60 -5.86 -12.18 9.47
CA ARG A 60 -4.74 -11.24 9.62
C ARG A 60 -4.50 -10.32 8.41
N GLN A 61 -5.40 -10.29 7.43
CA GLN A 61 -5.31 -9.40 6.27
C GLN A 61 -6.38 -8.29 6.35
N LEU A 62 -5.96 -7.05 6.12
CA LEU A 62 -6.82 -5.90 5.99
C LEU A 62 -6.62 -5.25 4.62
N LEU A 63 -7.73 -4.89 4.00
CA LEU A 63 -7.80 -3.99 2.86
C LEU A 63 -8.46 -2.67 3.32
N ALA A 64 -7.84 -1.54 3.02
CA ALA A 64 -8.46 -0.22 3.11
C ALA A 64 -8.34 0.47 1.75
N ALA A 65 -9.47 0.88 1.17
CA ALA A 65 -9.52 1.48 -0.15
C ALA A 65 -10.50 2.65 -0.20
N SER A 66 -10.17 3.62 -1.05
CA SER A 66 -11.09 4.68 -1.39
C SER A 66 -12.23 4.18 -2.27
N GLY A 67 -13.27 4.98 -2.40
CA GLY A 67 -14.20 4.83 -3.52
C GLY A 67 -13.56 5.30 -4.82
N LEU A 68 -14.33 5.18 -5.91
CA LEU A 68 -14.07 5.97 -7.12
C LEU A 68 -14.16 7.46 -6.75
N PHE A 69 -13.40 8.32 -7.43
CA PHE A 69 -13.31 9.76 -7.15
C PHE A 69 -12.53 10.14 -5.88
N LEU A 70 -11.36 9.52 -5.65
CA LEU A 70 -10.49 9.80 -4.50
C LEU A 70 -10.27 11.30 -4.25
N HIS A 71 -9.96 12.07 -5.29
CA HIS A 71 -9.65 13.51 -5.15
C HIS A 71 -10.76 14.31 -4.47
N GLY A 72 -12.03 14.01 -4.74
CA GLY A 72 -13.14 14.66 -4.05
C GLY A 72 -13.15 14.35 -2.55
N ALA A 73 -12.80 13.13 -2.16
CA ALA A 73 -12.67 12.75 -0.75
C ALA A 73 -11.46 13.43 -0.08
N VAL A 74 -10.33 13.52 -0.78
CA VAL A 74 -9.12 14.23 -0.32
C VAL A 74 -9.39 15.72 -0.08
N ILE A 75 -10.06 16.39 -1.01
CA ILE A 75 -10.42 17.82 -0.89
C ILE A 75 -11.29 18.08 0.35
N ARG A 76 -12.19 17.15 0.70
CA ARG A 76 -13.02 17.27 1.90
C ARG A 76 -12.24 16.97 3.18
N ALA A 77 -11.27 16.06 3.13
CA ALA A 77 -10.58 15.55 4.31
C ALA A 77 -9.45 16.47 4.80
N TYR A 78 -8.70 17.10 3.89
CA TYR A 78 -7.51 17.87 4.24
C TYR A 78 -7.68 19.32 3.82
N PRO A 79 -7.29 20.33 4.63
CA PRO A 79 -7.39 21.74 4.23
C PRO A 79 -6.46 22.09 3.06
N GLY A 80 -6.84 23.07 2.25
CA GLY A 80 -6.02 23.58 1.14
C GLY A 80 -4.83 24.40 1.65
N GLY A 81 -3.64 24.14 1.12
CA GLY A 81 -2.38 24.79 1.50
C GLY A 81 -2.01 26.03 0.67
N GLY A 82 -3.00 26.78 0.19
CA GLY A 82 -2.80 27.93 -0.71
C GLY A 82 -2.65 27.55 -2.19
N GLU A 83 -2.44 26.28 -2.51
CA GLU A 83 -2.52 25.72 -3.86
C GLU A 83 -3.97 25.41 -4.24
N PRO A 84 -4.40 25.74 -5.47
CA PRO A 84 -5.76 25.45 -5.90
C PRO A 84 -5.92 23.98 -6.30
N ASP A 85 -7.08 23.42 -5.97
CA ASP A 85 -7.58 22.21 -6.61
C ASP A 85 -7.85 22.54 -8.10
N ARG A 86 -7.63 21.60 -9.02
CA ARG A 86 -7.70 21.86 -10.46
C ARG A 86 -8.63 20.92 -11.19
N MET A 87 -9.14 21.41 -12.32
CA MET A 87 -9.79 20.59 -13.32
C MET A 87 -8.79 20.14 -14.36
N GLY A 88 -8.67 18.83 -14.58
CA GLY A 88 -7.85 18.29 -15.65
C GLY A 88 -8.48 18.51 -17.02
N GLU A 89 -7.67 18.37 -18.06
CA GLU A 89 -8.12 18.43 -19.47
C GLU A 89 -9.09 17.29 -19.82
N ASP A 90 -9.03 16.22 -19.03
CA ASP A 90 -9.90 15.04 -19.04
C ASP A 90 -11.26 15.26 -18.34
N GLY A 91 -11.48 16.44 -17.76
CA GLY A 91 -12.70 16.75 -17.01
C GLY A 91 -12.75 16.15 -15.60
N TRP A 92 -11.63 15.64 -15.08
CA TRP A 92 -11.54 15.11 -13.71
C TRP A 92 -11.06 16.16 -12.70
N LEU A 93 -11.63 16.09 -11.50
CA LEU A 93 -11.22 16.93 -10.37
C LEU A 93 -9.97 16.36 -9.72
N TYR A 94 -8.93 17.18 -9.65
CA TYR A 94 -7.67 16.86 -8.99
C TYR A 94 -7.49 17.74 -7.75
N ALA A 95 -7.29 17.08 -6.61
CA ALA A 95 -6.91 17.75 -5.38
C ALA A 95 -5.54 18.43 -5.54
N ALA A 96 -5.34 19.56 -4.87
CA ALA A 96 -4.05 20.23 -4.82
C ALA A 96 -2.95 19.26 -4.33
N PRO A 97 -1.72 19.35 -4.88
CA PRO A 97 -0.60 18.49 -4.48
C PRO A 97 -0.37 18.46 -2.97
N SER A 98 -0.50 19.61 -2.28
CA SER A 98 -0.38 19.67 -0.83
C SER A 98 -1.36 18.75 -0.07
N ARG A 99 -2.57 18.53 -0.61
CA ARG A 99 -3.58 17.65 0.00
C ARG A 99 -3.30 16.17 -0.28
N ILE A 100 -2.73 15.87 -1.45
CA ILE A 100 -2.26 14.51 -1.77
C ILE A 100 -1.10 14.12 -0.86
N ALA A 101 -0.15 15.04 -0.65
CA ALA A 101 0.94 14.86 0.30
C ALA A 101 0.41 14.64 1.74
N ALA A 102 -0.64 15.38 2.13
CA ALA A 102 -1.30 15.17 3.42
C ALA A 102 -1.94 13.78 3.54
N LEU A 103 -2.60 13.27 2.49
CA LEU A 103 -3.10 11.89 2.48
C LEU A 103 -1.97 10.86 2.59
N ASN A 104 -0.89 11.04 1.82
CA ASN A 104 0.26 10.13 1.85
C ASN A 104 0.88 10.06 3.25
N ALA A 105 1.07 11.21 3.90
CA ALA A 105 1.56 11.28 5.27
C ALA A 105 0.58 10.67 6.28
N ASP A 106 -0.72 10.87 6.11
CA ASP A 106 -1.76 10.31 6.99
C ASP A 106 -1.84 8.77 6.87
N ILE A 107 -1.63 8.21 5.67
CA ILE A 107 -1.49 6.77 5.47
C ILE A 107 -0.28 6.23 6.24
N GLU A 108 0.90 6.85 6.09
CA GLU A 108 2.10 6.42 6.79
C GLU A 108 1.93 6.50 8.33
N ALA A 109 1.36 7.61 8.82
CA ALA A 109 1.06 7.78 10.24
C ALA A 109 0.05 6.75 10.76
N TRP A 110 -1.00 6.46 9.98
CA TRP A 110 -1.96 5.41 10.31
C TRP A 110 -1.31 4.04 10.40
N LEU A 111 -0.45 3.67 9.44
CA LEU A 111 0.25 2.39 9.44
C LEU A 111 1.18 2.25 10.66
N ILE A 112 1.91 3.31 11.02
CA ILE A 112 2.74 3.33 12.24
C ILE A 112 1.87 3.12 13.48
N ARG A 113 0.76 3.85 13.59
CA ARG A 113 -0.15 3.74 14.72
C ARG A 113 -0.74 2.34 14.88
N ILE A 114 -1.26 1.75 13.80
CA ILE A 114 -1.90 0.43 13.90
C ILE A 114 -0.89 -0.70 14.15
N HIS A 115 0.39 -0.49 13.83
CA HIS A 115 1.45 -1.41 14.19
C HIS A 115 1.62 -1.53 15.72
N GLU A 116 1.35 -0.46 16.47
CA GLU A 116 1.36 -0.48 17.94
C GLU A 116 0.20 -1.31 18.50
N GLU A 117 -0.95 -1.37 17.81
CA GLU A 117 -2.10 -2.18 18.19
C GLU A 117 -1.89 -3.66 17.88
N CYS A 118 -1.40 -3.97 16.68
CA CYS A 118 -1.05 -5.31 16.26
C CYS A 118 0.15 -5.25 15.30
N PRO A 119 1.24 -5.98 15.55
CA PRO A 119 2.42 -5.93 14.70
C PRO A 119 2.09 -6.23 13.24
N ILE A 120 2.40 -5.28 12.36
CA ILE A 120 2.34 -5.44 10.91
C ILE A 120 3.53 -6.29 10.45
N LEU A 121 3.25 -7.33 9.67
CA LEU A 121 4.25 -8.12 8.96
C LEU A 121 4.74 -7.38 7.71
N ALA A 122 3.80 -6.86 6.92
CA ALA A 122 4.07 -6.02 5.77
C ALA A 122 2.83 -5.19 5.39
N ALA A 123 3.07 -4.04 4.78
CA ALA A 123 2.05 -3.21 4.14
C ALA A 123 2.38 -3.02 2.65
N TYR A 124 1.36 -2.81 1.84
CA TYR A 124 1.48 -2.58 0.40
C TYR A 124 0.46 -1.54 -0.02
N ARG A 125 0.90 -0.48 -0.68
CA ARG A 125 0.01 0.45 -1.38
C ARG A 125 -0.03 0.07 -2.84
N ALA A 126 -1.23 -0.23 -3.34
CA ALA A 126 -1.40 -0.48 -4.75
C ALA A 126 -1.32 0.82 -5.55
N GLU A 127 -0.79 0.69 -6.76
CA GLU A 127 -0.65 1.77 -7.72
C GLU A 127 -1.73 1.59 -8.78
N ASP A 128 -2.50 2.64 -9.02
CA ASP A 128 -3.41 2.70 -10.16
C ASP A 128 -2.55 2.79 -11.43
N PRO A 129 -2.63 1.84 -12.38
CA PRO A 129 -1.78 1.84 -13.57
C PRO A 129 -1.92 3.08 -14.45
N ASP A 130 -3.08 3.74 -14.36
CA ASP A 130 -3.38 4.98 -15.07
C ASP A 130 -2.91 6.22 -14.30
N SER A 131 -2.35 6.05 -13.10
CA SER A 131 -1.77 7.16 -12.35
C SER A 131 -0.37 7.54 -12.83
N GLY A 132 0.07 8.77 -12.51
CA GLY A 132 1.42 9.26 -12.79
C GLY A 132 2.54 8.50 -12.07
N GLY A 133 2.17 7.49 -11.28
CA GLY A 133 3.04 6.60 -10.55
C GLY A 133 3.31 7.05 -9.12
N THR A 134 4.28 6.41 -8.47
CA THR A 134 4.73 6.78 -7.13
C THR A 134 6.19 7.21 -7.11
N ARG A 135 6.46 8.39 -6.55
CA ARG A 135 7.82 8.76 -6.14
C ARG A 135 8.14 8.07 -4.81
N LEU A 136 8.85 6.95 -4.94
CA LEU A 136 9.14 6.03 -3.84
C LEU A 136 10.07 6.67 -2.80
N SER A 137 9.80 6.41 -1.52
CA SER A 137 10.61 6.89 -0.39
C SER A 137 11.66 5.86 0.04
N PRO A 138 12.64 6.23 0.90
CA PRO A 138 13.60 5.27 1.46
C PRO A 138 12.96 4.11 2.21
N TRP A 139 11.72 4.26 2.69
CA TRP A 139 10.97 3.16 3.31
C TRP A 139 10.69 2.04 2.31
N HIS A 140 10.37 2.37 1.05
CA HIS A 140 10.19 1.38 0.01
C HIS A 140 11.48 0.60 -0.27
N GLU A 141 12.60 1.30 -0.46
CA GLU A 141 13.91 0.69 -0.73
C GLU A 141 14.34 -0.24 0.42
N TRP A 142 14.17 0.22 1.65
CA TRP A 142 14.41 -0.57 2.85
C TRP A 142 13.50 -1.81 2.94
N SER A 143 12.27 -1.71 2.43
CA SER A 143 11.31 -2.81 2.38
C SER A 143 11.70 -3.86 1.34
N LEU A 144 12.19 -3.43 0.17
CA LEU A 144 12.72 -4.33 -0.86
C LEU A 144 13.89 -5.17 -0.34
N ALA A 145 14.81 -4.57 0.42
CA ALA A 145 15.93 -5.29 1.02
C ALA A 145 15.50 -6.41 1.99
N ARG A 146 14.28 -6.32 2.56
CA ARG A 146 13.70 -7.30 3.48
C ARG A 146 12.81 -8.33 2.82
N LEU A 147 12.48 -8.14 1.54
CA LEU A 147 11.63 -9.05 0.79
C LEU A 147 12.09 -10.52 0.88
N PRO A 148 13.40 -10.88 0.80
CA PRO A 148 13.81 -12.28 0.91
C PRO A 148 13.34 -12.98 2.19
N GLY A 149 13.29 -12.27 3.33
CA GLY A 149 12.80 -12.80 4.59
C GLY A 149 11.27 -12.92 4.66
N LEU A 150 10.55 -12.17 3.82
CA LEU A 150 9.09 -12.19 3.73
C LEU A 150 8.55 -13.20 2.70
N LEU A 151 9.37 -13.62 1.73
CA LEU A 151 8.92 -14.49 0.63
C LEU A 151 8.17 -15.75 1.10
N PRO A 152 8.63 -16.52 2.11
CA PRO A 152 7.91 -17.72 2.54
C PRO A 152 6.48 -17.44 3.03
N GLU A 153 6.24 -16.28 3.65
CA GLU A 153 4.91 -15.86 4.12
C GLU A 153 4.02 -15.34 2.99
N LEU A 154 4.61 -14.64 2.01
CA LEU A 154 3.89 -14.10 0.85
C LEU A 154 3.53 -15.21 -0.15
N GLU A 155 4.40 -16.20 -0.35
CA GLU A 155 4.16 -17.33 -1.25
C GLU A 155 2.95 -18.16 -0.77
N GLN A 156 2.81 -18.39 0.53
CA GLN A 156 1.64 -19.06 1.10
C GLN A 156 0.31 -18.32 0.84
N ALA A 157 0.38 -17.02 0.57
CA ALA A 157 -0.78 -16.21 0.24
C ALA A 157 -1.16 -16.26 -1.25
N LEU A 158 -0.27 -16.72 -2.14
CA LEU A 158 -0.51 -16.72 -3.59
C LEU A 158 -1.53 -17.76 -4.06
N ASP A 159 -1.79 -18.81 -3.27
CA ASP A 159 -2.59 -19.96 -3.70
C ASP A 159 -4.12 -19.77 -3.53
N LYS A 160 -4.59 -18.61 -3.06
CA LYS A 160 -5.96 -18.48 -2.51
C LYS A 160 -6.89 -17.51 -3.23
N GLY A 161 -6.40 -16.65 -4.12
CA GLY A 161 -7.23 -15.68 -4.85
C GLY A 161 -7.91 -14.63 -3.95
N THR A 162 -7.24 -14.20 -2.88
CA THR A 162 -7.77 -13.27 -1.87
C THR A 162 -6.99 -11.95 -1.82
N HIS A 163 -7.36 -11.01 -0.93
CA HIS A 163 -6.59 -9.77 -0.73
C HIS A 163 -5.11 -10.03 -0.40
N ALA A 164 -4.81 -11.11 0.31
CA ALA A 164 -3.43 -11.50 0.58
C ALA A 164 -2.70 -11.93 -0.70
N THR A 165 -3.40 -12.57 -1.64
CA THR A 165 -2.88 -12.86 -2.99
C THR A 165 -2.59 -11.57 -3.76
N SER A 166 -3.53 -10.61 -3.78
CA SER A 166 -3.35 -9.31 -4.45
C SER A 166 -2.15 -8.54 -3.90
N MET A 167 -2.03 -8.49 -2.57
CA MET A 167 -0.87 -7.90 -1.90
C MET A 167 0.43 -8.57 -2.32
N ALA A 168 0.51 -9.91 -2.24
CA ALA A 168 1.72 -10.65 -2.59
C ALA A 168 2.12 -10.43 -4.07
N GLN A 169 1.15 -10.46 -4.99
CA GLN A 169 1.39 -10.19 -6.41
C GLN A 169 1.91 -8.76 -6.64
N GLY A 170 1.30 -7.76 -5.99
CA GLY A 170 1.70 -6.36 -6.09
C GLY A 170 3.13 -6.11 -5.56
N VAL A 171 3.46 -6.68 -4.40
CA VAL A 171 4.82 -6.64 -3.84
C VAL A 171 5.83 -7.25 -4.80
N MET A 172 5.52 -8.42 -5.38
CA MET A 172 6.40 -9.07 -6.35
C MET A 172 6.56 -8.23 -7.63
N ALA A 173 5.50 -7.58 -8.10
CA ALA A 173 5.56 -6.70 -9.27
C ALA A 173 6.48 -5.50 -9.03
N MET A 174 6.39 -4.85 -7.86
CA MET A 174 7.30 -3.77 -7.47
C MET A 174 8.75 -4.24 -7.38
N ALA A 175 9.00 -5.41 -6.78
CA ALA A 175 10.33 -5.98 -6.71
C ALA A 175 10.93 -6.29 -8.10
N ARG A 176 10.09 -6.75 -9.05
CA ARG A 176 10.53 -6.94 -10.45
C ARG A 176 10.97 -5.63 -11.08
N ARG A 177 10.14 -4.58 -10.96
CA ARG A 177 10.41 -3.25 -11.52
C ARG A 177 11.70 -2.64 -10.96
N ALA A 178 11.99 -2.89 -9.68
CA ALA A 178 13.21 -2.43 -9.03
C ALA A 178 14.46 -3.27 -9.35
N GLY A 179 14.36 -4.35 -10.14
CA GLY A 179 15.47 -5.26 -10.41
C GLY A 179 15.93 -6.08 -9.19
N ASN A 180 15.14 -6.09 -8.11
CA ASN A 180 15.49 -6.63 -6.80
C ASN A 180 14.86 -8.00 -6.52
N LEU A 181 14.30 -8.67 -7.53
CA LEU A 181 13.96 -10.07 -7.35
C LEU A 181 15.24 -10.91 -7.26
N PRO A 182 15.39 -11.74 -6.20
CA PRO A 182 16.44 -12.74 -6.17
C PRO A 182 16.35 -13.57 -7.44
N ARG A 183 17.43 -13.59 -8.23
CA ARG A 183 17.58 -14.58 -9.30
C ARG A 183 17.79 -15.94 -8.66
N LEU A 184 16.75 -16.65 -8.24
CA LEU A 184 16.84 -18.08 -7.90
C LEU A 184 15.44 -18.72 -7.76
N GLY A 185 15.09 -19.57 -8.73
CA GLY A 185 15.01 -21.00 -8.45
C GLY A 185 13.85 -21.57 -7.64
N VAL A 186 12.71 -20.90 -7.45
CA VAL A 186 11.47 -21.57 -6.98
C VAL A 186 10.24 -20.94 -7.66
N PHE A 187 10.24 -20.88 -9.00
CA PHE A 187 9.00 -20.75 -9.77
C PHE A 187 8.34 -22.13 -9.86
N ALA A 188 8.04 -22.75 -8.70
CA ALA A 188 7.37 -24.04 -8.66
C ALA A 188 5.86 -23.83 -8.87
N LYS A 189 5.50 -23.81 -10.15
CA LYS A 189 4.20 -24.21 -10.74
C LYS A 189 3.05 -23.22 -10.93
N ASN A 190 2.99 -22.02 -10.32
CA ASN A 190 1.83 -21.12 -10.55
C ASN A 190 2.14 -19.62 -10.66
N VAL A 191 3.33 -19.23 -11.10
CA VAL A 191 3.50 -17.86 -11.63
C VAL A 191 3.07 -17.89 -13.09
N ILE A 192 1.83 -17.48 -13.31
CA ILE A 192 1.21 -17.21 -14.60
C ILE A 192 2.28 -16.67 -15.57
N SER A 193 2.40 -17.37 -16.69
CA SER A 193 3.04 -16.90 -17.92
C SER A 193 2.36 -15.58 -18.32
N TRP A 194 2.83 -14.47 -17.77
CA TRP A 194 2.67 -13.17 -18.39
C TRP A 194 3.86 -13.03 -19.32
N ALA A 195 3.66 -13.46 -20.56
CA ALA A 195 4.61 -13.21 -21.63
C ALA A 195 4.84 -11.69 -21.70
N ASP A 196 6.12 -11.31 -21.72
CA ASP A 196 6.55 -9.98 -22.14
C ASP A 196 5.90 -9.65 -23.48
N GLY A 197 4.89 -8.80 -23.46
CA GLY A 197 4.36 -8.13 -24.64
C GLY A 197 4.93 -6.72 -24.67
N PRO A 198 5.77 -6.35 -25.65
CA PRO A 198 6.16 -4.97 -25.83
C PRO A 198 4.97 -4.19 -26.38
N ALA A 199 4.76 -2.99 -25.85
CA ALA A 199 4.15 -1.88 -26.58
C ALA A 199 5.08 -0.67 -26.41
#